data_AF-A0A3C0RZK6-F1
#
_entry.id   AF-A0A3C0RZK6-F1
#
_cell.length_a   1.000
_cell.length_b   1.000
_cell.length_c   1.000
_cell.angle_alpha   90.00
_cell.angle_beta   90.00
_cell.angle_gamma   90.00
#
_symmetry.space_group_name_H-M   'P 1'
#
loop_
_entity.id
_entity.type
_entity.pdbx_description
1 polymer ?
#
loop_
_entity_poly.entity_id
_entity_poly.type
_entity_poly.pdbx_seq_one_letter_code
_entity_poly.pdbx_strand_id
1 'polypeptide(L)' 'MAHPKRKTSKSRRDKRRTHYKAEAPSLTVCKETGAVHLPHRAYT' A
#
# COMPACT_ATOMS: atom_id res chain seq x y z
N MET A 1 -15.53 12.19 -27.51
CA MET A 1 -14.85 11.35 -26.52
C MET A 1 -13.61 12.06 -26.02
N ALA A 2 -13.36 12.08 -24.71
CA ALA A 2 -12.19 12.73 -24.12
C ALA A 2 -10.94 11.86 -24.32
N HIS A 3 -10.31 11.97 -25.49
CA HIS A 3 -9.03 11.32 -25.76
C HIS A 3 -7.87 12.24 -25.37
N PRO A 4 -6.78 11.69 -24.81
CA PRO A 4 -5.59 12.48 -24.55
C PRO A 4 -5.02 13.02 -25.87
N LYS A 5 -5.00 14.35 -26.03
CA LYS A 5 -4.41 14.99 -27.20
C LYS A 5 -2.91 14.71 -27.35
N ARG A 6 -2.21 14.41 -26.25
CA ARG A 6 -0.76 14.16 -26.20
C ARG A 6 -0.42 13.02 -25.24
N LYS A 7 0.70 12.34 -25.51
CA LYS A 7 1.29 11.33 -24.63
C LYS A 7 1.74 11.96 -23.30
N THR A 8 1.45 11.28 -22.18
CA THR A 8 2.03 11.66 -20.88
C THR A 8 3.52 11.27 -20.84
N SER A 9 4.40 12.23 -20.54
CA SER A 9 5.83 11.94 -20.39
C SER A 9 6.11 10.96 -19.25
N LYS A 10 7.22 10.22 -19.33
CA LYS A 10 7.66 9.29 -18.28
C LYS A 10 7.76 10.02 -16.93
N SER A 11 8.42 11.18 -16.92
CA SER A 11 8.53 12.04 -15.73
C SER A 11 7.17 12.40 -15.11
N ARG A 12 6.17 12.81 -15.92
CA ARG A 12 4.83 13.16 -15.40
C ARG A 12 4.08 11.94 -14.86
N ARG A 13 4.19 10.79 -15.53
CA ARG A 13 3.61 9.52 -15.07
C ARG A 13 4.22 9.08 -13.74
N ASP A 14 5.55 9.14 -13.64
CA ASP A 14 6.29 8.64 -12.49
C ASP A 14 6.09 9.57 -11.28
N LYS A 15 6.05 10.91 -11.48
CA LYS A 15 5.63 11.89 -10.46
C LYS A 15 4.19 11.68 -9.97
N ARG A 16 3.26 11.30 -10.85
CA ARG A 16 1.88 10.99 -10.42
C ARG A 16 1.81 9.73 -9.55
N ARG A 17 2.69 8.75 -9.79
CA ARG A 17 2.72 7.45 -9.09
C ARG A 17 3.51 7.48 -7.77
N THR A 18 4.01 8.63 -7.33
CA THR A 18 4.76 8.76 -6.07
C THR A 18 3.90 8.38 -4.86
N HIS A 19 2.61 8.71 -4.87
CA HIS A 19 1.67 8.43 -3.78
C HIS A 19 0.99 7.06 -3.88
N TYR A 20 1.18 6.34 -4.98
CA TYR A 20 0.61 5.00 -5.15
C TYR A 20 1.59 3.95 -4.60
N LYS A 21 1.63 3.85 -3.27
CA LYS A 21 2.50 2.94 -2.51
C LYS A 21 1.66 2.05 -1.61
N ALA A 22 2.10 0.81 -1.42
CA ALA A 22 1.55 -0.06 -0.40
C ALA A 22 2.20 0.28 0.95
N GLU A 23 1.39 0.46 1.98
CA GLU A 23 1.87 0.61 3.35
C GLU A 23 1.99 -0.77 4.00
N ALA A 24 3.06 -0.98 4.76
CA ALA A 24 3.22 -2.21 5.51
C ALA A 24 2.21 -2.23 6.67
N PRO A 25 1.47 -3.33 6.87
CA PRO A 25 0.57 -3.43 8.00
C PRO A 25 1.37 -3.46 9.31
N SER A 26 0.83 -2.85 10.36
CA SER A 26 1.33 -3.04 11.71
C SER A 26 1.00 -4.46 12.17
N LEU A 27 2.02 -5.21 12.56
CA LEU A 27 1.89 -6.57 13.06
C LEU A 27 2.38 -6.63 14.49
N THR A 28 1.58 -7.24 15.37
CA THR A 28 1.87 -7.42 16.79
C THR A 28 2.12 -8.90 17.09
N VAL A 29 3.06 -9.16 18.00
CA VAL A 29 3.36 -10.51 18.46
C VAL A 29 2.52 -10.81 19.71
N CYS A 30 1.84 -11.95 19.73
CA CYS A 30 1.18 -12.43 20.94
C CYS A 30 2.22 -12.76 22.02
N LYS A 31 1.98 -12.29 23.25
CA LYS A 31 2.85 -12.58 24.40
C LYS A 31 2.77 -14.03 24.89
N GLU A 32 1.65 -14.72 24.66
CA GLU A 32 1.42 -16.09 25.16
C GLU A 32 1.77 -17.16 24.13
N THR A 33 1.44 -16.94 22.85
CA THR A 33 1.63 -17.94 21.78
C THR A 33 2.76 -17.59 20.80
N GLY A 34 3.31 -16.37 20.86
CA GLY A 34 4.32 -15.91 19.91
C GLY A 34 3.81 -15.68 18.48
N ALA A 35 2.51 -15.87 18.22
CA ALA A 35 1.93 -15.70 16.88
C ALA A 35 1.87 -14.22 16.47
N VAL A 36 2.22 -13.95 15.21
CA VAL A 36 2.16 -12.62 14.59
C VAL A 36 0.76 -12.38 14.04
N HIS A 37 0.12 -11.30 14.48
CA HIS A 37 -1.25 -10.98 14.09
C HIS A 37 -1.43 -9.47 13.88
N LEU A 38 -2.55 -9.10 13.23
CA LEU A 38 -2.95 -7.70 13.12
C LEU A 38 -3.50 -7.24 14.48
N PRO A 39 -3.17 -6.01 14.93
CA PRO A 39 -3.68 -5.48 16.18
C PRO A 39 -5.22 -5.39 16.11
N HIS A 40 -5.86 -5.65 17.25
CA HIS A 40 -7.33 -5.62 17.41
C HIS A 40 -8.10 -6.60 16.52
N ARG A 41 -7.43 -7.68 16.06
CA ARG A 41 -8.09 -8.79 15.37
C ARG A 41 -7.87 -10.09 16.14
N ALA A 42 -8.92 -10.90 16.22
CA ALA A 42 -8.79 -12.26 16.69
C ALA A 42 -7.90 -13.04 15.72
N TYR A 43 -6.98 -13.83 16.28
CA TYR A 43 -6.14 -14.78 15.57
C TYR A 43 -6.21 -16.10 16.34
N THR A 44 -5.99 -17.19 15.61
CA THR A 44 -5.94 -18.55 16.12
C THR A 44 -4.50 -18.94 16.38
#